data_AF-A0A9X0XH57-F1
#
_entry.id   AF-A0A9X0XH57-F1
#
_cell.length_a   1.000
_cell.length_b   1.000
_cell.length_c   1.000
_cell.angle_alpha   90.00
_cell.angle_beta   90.00
_cell.angle_gamma   90.00
#
_symmetry.space_group_name_H-M   'P 1'
#
loop_
_entity.id
_entity.type
_entity.pdbx_description
1 polymer ?
#
loop_
_entity_poly.entity_id
_entity_poly.type
_entity_poly.pdbx_seq_one_letter_code
_entity_poly.pdbx_strand_id
1 'polypeptide(L)'
;MDAAFLSQLMMVAAALSGLPNGGGTQALPQVEQLPLRQLHERVCPERPADCAGMLAHHDPARELILLADTLALDTAVGRSFLLHELVHALEDQAGKTPRAEDCEAVLVSERRAYRAQDAYLREAGRPERFGDRMELLACQSRQSGGVAHMEPSLHTPGGEWLMLQRFMEDLATEEARKPGAARPAAR
;
A
#
# COMPACT_ATOMS: atom_id res chain seq x y z
N MET A 1 17.50 13.73 -4.23
CA MET A 1 17.63 12.27 -4.36
C MET A 1 18.90 11.98 -5.16
N ASP A 2 19.70 10.97 -4.78
CA ASP A 2 20.80 10.50 -5.62
C ASP A 2 20.26 9.66 -6.80
N ALA A 3 20.73 9.92 -8.01
CA ALA A 3 20.31 9.23 -9.23
C ALA A 3 20.75 7.77 -9.24
N ALA A 4 21.92 7.45 -8.67
CA ALA A 4 22.39 6.07 -8.57
C ALA A 4 21.50 5.26 -7.63
N PHE A 5 21.16 5.81 -6.46
CA PHE A 5 20.18 5.21 -5.55
C PHE A 5 18.83 4.97 -6.23
N LEU A 6 18.28 5.97 -6.93
CA LEU A 6 16.97 5.85 -7.58
C LEU A 6 16.98 4.80 -8.70
N SER A 7 18.03 4.77 -9.53
CA SER A 7 18.22 3.76 -10.57
C SER A 7 18.32 2.36 -9.98
N GLN A 8 19.08 2.19 -8.89
CA GLN A 8 19.18 0.91 -8.19
C GLN A 8 17.81 0.45 -7.69
N LEU A 9 17.06 1.33 -7.02
CA LEU A 9 15.75 0.99 -6.47
C LEU A 9 14.74 0.67 -7.59
N MET A 10 14.79 1.36 -8.72
CA MET A 10 13.95 1.08 -9.88
C MET A 10 14.27 -0.28 -10.52
N MET A 11 15.54 -0.68 -10.57
CA MET A 11 15.92 -2.03 -11.00
C MET A 11 15.36 -3.12 -10.06
N VAL A 12 15.39 -2.86 -8.75
CA VAL A 12 14.77 -3.77 -7.77
C VAL A 12 13.25 -3.81 -7.96
N ALA A 13 12.59 -2.67 -8.14
CA ALA A 13 11.16 -2.59 -8.41
C ALA A 13 10.76 -3.40 -9.66
N ALA A 14 11.54 -3.30 -10.75
CA ALA A 14 11.33 -4.06 -11.96
C ALA A 14 11.50 -5.57 -11.74
N ALA A 15 12.55 -5.98 -11.03
CA ALA A 15 12.80 -7.38 -10.73
C ALA A 15 11.68 -8.00 -9.88
N LEU A 16 11.20 -7.28 -8.86
CA LEU A 16 10.16 -7.77 -7.95
C LEU A 16 8.74 -7.70 -8.54
N SER A 17 8.47 -6.75 -9.44
CA SER A 17 7.16 -6.62 -10.11
C SER A 17 7.04 -7.46 -11.39
N GLY A 18 8.16 -7.88 -11.98
CA GLY A 18 8.20 -8.54 -13.30
C GLY A 18 8.00 -7.59 -14.48
N LEU A 19 8.09 -6.27 -14.26
CA LEU A 19 7.96 -5.27 -15.31
C LEU A 19 9.30 -5.03 -16.04
N PRO A 20 9.26 -4.67 -17.33
CA PRO A 20 10.47 -4.31 -18.06
C PRO A 20 11.03 -2.97 -17.55
N ASN A 21 12.34 -2.89 -17.36
CA ASN A 21 13.07 -1.66 -16.98
C ASN A 21 13.76 -0.96 -18.17
N GLY A 22 13.31 -1.24 -19.40
CA GLY A 22 13.85 -0.62 -20.62
C GLY A 22 15.35 -0.82 -20.84
N GLY A 23 15.96 -1.85 -20.23
CA GLY A 23 17.40 -2.13 -20.36
C GLY A 23 18.31 -1.03 -19.82
N GLY A 24 17.84 -0.22 -18.85
CA GLY A 24 18.61 0.88 -18.26
C GLY A 24 18.60 2.18 -19.06
N THR A 25 17.81 2.26 -20.14
CA THR A 25 17.64 3.49 -20.95
C THR A 25 16.37 4.28 -20.61
N GLN A 26 15.52 3.75 -19.73
CA GLN A 26 14.33 4.46 -19.25
C GLN A 26 14.73 5.69 -18.43
N ALA A 27 14.02 6.79 -18.65
CA ALA A 27 14.16 7.98 -17.83
C ALA A 27 13.77 7.66 -16.38
N LEU A 28 14.55 8.16 -15.42
CA LEU A 28 14.18 8.07 -14.01
C LEU A 28 13.06 9.08 -13.73
N PRO A 29 11.99 8.70 -13.02
CA PRO A 29 10.96 9.64 -12.63
C PRO A 29 11.56 10.69 -11.69
N GLN A 30 11.00 11.90 -11.72
CA GLN A 30 11.35 12.89 -10.71
C GLN A 30 10.76 12.46 -9.36
N VAL A 31 11.42 12.81 -8.25
CA VAL A 31 10.91 12.51 -6.91
C VAL A 31 10.95 13.77 -6.05
N GLU A 32 9.81 14.16 -5.51
CA GLU A 32 9.64 15.32 -4.64
C GLU A 32 9.09 14.87 -3.28
N GLN A 33 9.76 15.25 -2.18
CA GLN A 33 9.23 15.10 -0.83
C GLN A 33 8.53 16.38 -0.39
N LEU A 34 7.33 16.24 0.17
CA LEU A 34 6.46 17.34 0.55
C LEU A 34 5.83 17.10 1.92
N PRO A 35 5.46 18.17 2.66
CA PRO A 35 4.62 18.03 3.84
C PRO A 35 3.37 17.20 3.52
N LEU A 36 3.03 16.23 4.36
CA LEU A 36 1.91 15.31 4.15
C LEU A 36 0.61 16.02 3.71
N ARG A 37 0.30 17.15 4.35
CA ARG A 37 -0.85 17.98 4.00
C ARG A 37 -0.80 18.48 2.56
N GLN A 38 0.36 18.95 2.09
CA GLN A 38 0.53 19.41 0.71
C GLN A 38 0.43 18.26 -0.29
N LEU A 39 0.86 17.05 0.08
CA LEU A 39 0.64 15.86 -0.75
C LEU A 39 -0.86 15.63 -0.94
N HIS A 40 -1.65 15.62 0.14
CA HIS A 40 -3.11 15.42 0.05
C HIS A 40 -3.81 16.53 -0.73
N GLU A 41 -3.41 17.79 -0.55
CA GLU A 41 -3.94 18.93 -1.32
C GLU A 41 -3.59 18.87 -2.81
N ARG A 42 -2.41 18.31 -3.18
CA ARG A 42 -2.01 18.16 -4.59
C ARG A 42 -2.70 16.98 -5.27
N VAL A 43 -2.86 15.85 -4.58
CA VAL A 43 -3.43 14.61 -5.16
C VAL A 43 -4.95 14.62 -5.13
N CYS A 44 -5.55 15.07 -4.02
CA CYS A 44 -7.00 15.17 -3.84
C CYS A 44 -7.44 16.63 -3.62
N PRO A 45 -7.32 17.52 -4.62
CA PRO A 45 -7.54 18.97 -4.43
C PRO A 45 -8.98 19.31 -4.02
N GLU A 46 -9.97 18.55 -4.49
CA GLU A 46 -11.38 18.79 -4.18
C GLU A 46 -11.78 18.24 -2.81
N ARG A 47 -11.20 17.10 -2.41
CA ARG A 47 -11.50 16.41 -1.15
C ARG A 47 -10.24 15.80 -0.55
N PRO A 48 -9.37 16.59 0.12
CA PRO A 48 -8.11 16.09 0.69
C PRO A 48 -8.29 14.92 1.66
N ALA A 49 -9.46 14.83 2.31
CA ALA A 49 -9.81 13.72 3.20
C ALA A 49 -9.87 12.35 2.49
N ASP A 50 -10.14 12.30 1.19
CA ASP A 50 -10.14 11.05 0.40
C ASP A 50 -8.72 10.46 0.32
N CYS A 51 -7.70 11.31 0.48
CA CYS A 51 -6.28 10.95 0.50
C CYS A 51 -5.74 10.70 1.92
N ALA A 52 -6.56 10.65 2.98
CA ALA A 52 -6.11 10.68 4.38
C ALA A 52 -5.16 9.55 4.85
N GLY A 53 -4.93 8.51 4.04
CA GLY A 53 -3.93 7.45 4.30
C GLY A 53 -2.77 7.43 3.31
N MET A 54 -2.75 8.33 2.34
CA MET A 54 -1.75 8.35 1.27
C MET A 54 -0.46 8.97 1.75
N LEU A 55 0.65 8.25 1.56
CA LEU A 55 2.01 8.70 1.91
C LEU A 55 2.90 8.86 0.68
N ALA A 56 2.48 8.33 -0.46
CA ALA A 56 3.22 8.37 -1.72
C ALA A 56 2.20 8.34 -2.88
N HIS A 57 2.59 8.90 -4.03
CA HIS A 57 1.77 8.90 -5.23
C HIS A 57 2.62 9.13 -6.49
N HIS A 58 2.44 8.28 -7.50
CA HIS A 58 2.92 8.49 -8.85
C HIS A 58 1.91 9.30 -9.66
N ASP A 59 2.31 10.49 -10.12
CA ASP A 59 1.58 11.35 -11.05
C ASP A 59 2.07 11.08 -12.50
N PRO A 60 1.36 10.24 -13.27
CA PRO A 60 1.76 9.90 -14.64
C PRO A 60 1.68 11.11 -15.59
N ALA A 61 0.83 12.11 -15.30
CA ALA A 61 0.70 13.27 -16.16
C ALA A 61 1.93 14.20 -16.08
N ARG A 62 2.66 14.15 -14.98
CA ARG A 62 3.86 14.97 -14.73
C ARG A 62 5.16 14.16 -14.66
N GLU A 63 5.10 12.84 -14.83
CA GLU A 63 6.23 11.92 -14.66
C GLU A 63 6.95 12.13 -13.31
N LEU A 64 6.14 12.32 -12.25
CA LEU A 64 6.59 12.76 -10.94
C LEU A 64 6.08 11.82 -9.84
N ILE A 65 6.97 11.42 -8.94
CA ILE A 65 6.62 10.73 -7.70
C ILE A 65 6.61 11.75 -6.56
N LEU A 66 5.47 11.86 -5.90
CA LEU A 66 5.27 12.65 -4.70
C LEU A 66 5.39 11.74 -3.47
N LEU A 67 6.16 12.16 -2.48
CA LEU A 67 6.33 11.44 -1.21
C LEU A 67 6.01 12.37 -0.05
N ALA A 68 5.38 11.84 1.00
CA ALA A 68 5.28 12.52 2.27
C ALA A 68 6.68 12.66 2.90
N ASP A 69 6.99 13.84 3.43
CA ASP A 69 8.24 14.15 4.13
C ASP A 69 8.45 13.31 5.40
N THR A 70 7.38 12.71 5.93
CA THR A 70 7.44 11.74 7.02
C THR A 70 8.06 10.39 6.62
N LEU A 71 8.24 10.12 5.31
CA LEU A 71 8.89 8.90 4.83
C LEU A 71 10.42 9.03 4.89
N ALA A 72 11.03 8.30 5.83
CA ALA A 72 12.48 8.25 6.00
C ALA A 72 13.15 7.31 4.97
N LEU A 73 13.69 7.88 3.88
CA LEU A 73 14.28 7.14 2.75
C LEU A 73 15.65 6.48 3.04
N ASP A 74 16.21 6.70 4.22
CA ASP A 74 17.34 5.94 4.75
C ASP A 74 16.91 4.59 5.37
N THR A 75 15.61 4.39 5.61
CA THR A 75 15.04 3.15 6.14
C THR A 75 14.43 2.26 5.06
N ALA A 76 14.43 0.94 5.28
CA ALA A 76 13.76 -0.01 4.38
C ALA A 76 12.26 0.28 4.23
N VAL A 77 11.58 0.72 5.29
CA VAL A 77 10.15 1.07 5.23
C VAL A 77 9.92 2.30 4.35
N GLY A 78 10.65 3.40 4.55
CA GLY A 78 10.49 4.58 3.69
C GLY A 78 10.82 4.28 2.23
N ARG A 79 11.85 3.47 1.97
CA ARG A 79 12.21 3.01 0.62
C ARG A 79 11.14 2.13 -0.02
N SER A 80 10.40 1.35 0.76
CA SER A 80 9.37 0.45 0.22
C SER A 80 8.20 1.23 -0.39
N PHE A 81 7.84 2.38 0.19
CA PHE A 81 6.84 3.29 -0.41
C PHE A 81 7.33 3.90 -1.72
N LEU A 82 8.59 4.33 -1.81
CA LEU A 82 9.14 4.78 -3.09
C LEU A 82 9.20 3.63 -4.11
N LEU A 83 9.55 2.42 -3.68
CA LEU A 83 9.54 1.24 -4.55
C LEU A 83 8.14 0.94 -5.10
N HIS A 84 7.10 1.11 -4.29
CA HIS A 84 5.71 0.99 -4.72
C HIS A 84 5.41 1.95 -5.88
N GLU A 85 5.70 3.24 -5.72
CA GLU A 85 5.47 4.22 -6.79
C GLU A 85 6.33 4.00 -8.03
N LEU A 86 7.53 3.43 -7.86
CA LEU A 86 8.37 3.03 -8.99
C LEU A 86 7.77 1.89 -9.80
N VAL A 87 6.96 1.01 -9.19
CA VAL A 87 6.18 0.01 -9.95
C VAL A 87 5.18 0.71 -10.85
N HIS A 88 4.46 1.73 -10.37
CA HIS A 88 3.54 2.50 -11.21
C HIS A 88 4.27 3.28 -12.31
N ALA A 89 5.44 3.85 -12.02
CA ALA A 89 6.26 4.49 -13.05
C ALA A 89 6.69 3.49 -14.15
N LEU A 90 7.06 2.26 -13.79
CA LEU A 90 7.39 1.20 -14.75
C LEU A 90 6.18 0.74 -15.57
N GLU A 91 4.99 0.72 -14.97
CA GLU A 91 3.74 0.44 -15.70
C GLU A 91 3.46 1.53 -16.73
N ASP A 92 3.62 2.79 -16.35
CA ASP A 92 3.40 3.94 -17.22
C ASP A 92 4.36 3.96 -18.41
N GLN A 93 5.64 3.74 -18.15
CA GLN A 93 6.65 3.63 -19.21
C GLN A 93 6.43 2.42 -20.12
N ALA A 94 5.74 1.38 -19.66
CA ALA A 94 5.34 0.23 -20.46
C ALA A 94 4.00 0.43 -21.20
N GLY A 95 3.34 1.59 -21.02
CA GLY A 95 2.00 1.87 -21.57
C GLY A 95 0.91 1.01 -20.92
N LYS A 96 1.09 0.62 -19.65
CA LYS A 96 0.24 -0.30 -18.89
C LYS A 96 -0.48 0.38 -17.72
N THR A 97 -0.42 1.71 -17.61
CA THR A 97 -1.17 2.46 -16.60
C THR A 97 -2.67 2.16 -16.73
N PRO A 98 -3.33 1.63 -15.69
CA PRO A 98 -4.76 1.39 -15.74
C PRO A 98 -5.51 2.72 -15.85
N ARG A 99 -6.66 2.71 -16.53
CA ARG A 99 -7.58 3.84 -16.48
C ARG A 99 -8.28 3.85 -15.13
N ALA A 100 -8.46 5.04 -14.54
CA ALA A 100 -9.07 5.17 -13.22
C ALA A 100 -10.49 4.58 -13.13
N GLU A 101 -11.24 4.59 -14.23
CA GLU A 101 -12.57 3.99 -14.31
C GLU A 101 -12.59 2.45 -14.42
N ASP A 102 -11.45 1.82 -14.68
CA ASP A 102 -11.31 0.36 -14.75
C ASP A 102 -10.84 -0.20 -13.41
N CYS A 103 -11.79 -0.39 -12.50
CA CYS A 103 -11.54 -0.88 -11.16
C CYS A 103 -10.71 -2.17 -11.13
N GLU A 104 -10.95 -3.13 -12.03
CA GLU A 104 -10.22 -4.40 -12.03
C GLU A 104 -8.77 -4.19 -12.44
N ALA A 105 -8.53 -3.36 -13.46
CA ALA A 105 -7.17 -3.01 -13.88
C ALA A 105 -6.41 -2.25 -12.78
N VAL A 106 -7.09 -1.33 -12.07
CA VAL A 106 -6.52 -0.63 -10.91
C VAL A 106 -6.16 -1.63 -9.81
N LEU A 107 -7.07 -2.52 -9.39
CA LEU A 107 -6.78 -3.52 -8.36
C LEU A 107 -5.62 -4.45 -8.75
N VAL A 108 -5.50 -4.83 -10.02
CA VAL A 108 -4.38 -5.65 -10.50
C VAL A 108 -3.05 -4.89 -10.41
N SER A 109 -3.04 -3.60 -10.76
CA SER A 109 -1.88 -2.71 -10.65
C SER A 109 -1.46 -2.52 -9.19
N GLU A 110 -2.39 -2.11 -8.31
CA GLU A 110 -2.15 -1.93 -6.88
C GLU A 110 -1.62 -3.21 -6.21
N ARG A 111 -2.25 -4.36 -6.46
CA ARG A 111 -1.78 -5.64 -5.93
C ARG A 111 -0.37 -6.00 -6.44
N ARG A 112 0.01 -5.58 -7.65
CA ARG A 112 1.38 -5.78 -8.15
C ARG A 112 2.37 -4.92 -7.37
N ALA A 113 2.04 -3.64 -7.17
CA ALA A 113 2.89 -2.71 -6.43
C ALA A 113 3.07 -3.16 -4.96
N TYR A 114 2.00 -3.54 -4.27
CA TYR A 114 2.07 -4.08 -2.91
C TYR A 114 2.86 -5.39 -2.81
N ARG A 115 2.68 -6.33 -3.75
CA ARG A 115 3.50 -7.56 -3.76
C ARG A 115 5.00 -7.27 -3.90
N ALA A 116 5.37 -6.31 -4.75
CA ALA A 116 6.76 -5.91 -4.90
C ALA A 116 7.29 -5.20 -3.64
N GLN A 117 6.48 -4.33 -3.04
CA GLN A 117 6.77 -3.64 -1.77
C GLN A 117 7.06 -4.62 -0.64
N ASP A 118 6.17 -5.60 -0.44
CA ASP A 118 6.30 -6.60 0.62
C ASP A 118 7.45 -7.58 0.37
N ALA A 119 7.72 -7.92 -0.89
CA ALA A 119 8.89 -8.73 -1.25
C ALA A 119 10.20 -7.99 -0.89
N TYR A 120 10.29 -6.69 -1.18
CA TYR A 120 11.43 -5.86 -0.82
C TYR A 120 11.63 -5.80 0.70
N LEU A 121 10.57 -5.58 1.46
CA LEU A 121 10.62 -5.56 2.93
C LEU A 121 11.09 -6.90 3.49
N ARG A 122 10.55 -8.01 2.98
CA ARG A 122 10.97 -9.37 3.38
C ARG A 122 12.46 -9.60 3.12
N GLU A 123 12.98 -9.18 1.97
CA GLU A 123 14.42 -9.27 1.65
C GLU A 123 15.28 -8.41 2.57
N ALA A 124 14.76 -7.27 3.02
CA ALA A 124 15.39 -6.41 4.01
C ALA A 124 15.24 -6.90 5.46
N GLY A 125 14.66 -8.09 5.69
CA GLY A 125 14.43 -8.66 7.03
C GLY A 125 13.35 -7.94 7.84
N ARG A 126 12.41 -7.27 7.16
CA ARG A 126 11.34 -6.47 7.76
C ARG A 126 10.02 -7.27 7.78
N PRO A 127 9.35 -7.38 8.95
CA PRO A 127 8.09 -8.12 9.05
C PRO A 127 6.86 -7.31 8.60
N GLU A 128 7.00 -6.01 8.38
CA GLU A 128 5.91 -5.15 7.90
C GLU A 128 5.31 -5.67 6.60
N ARG A 129 3.97 -5.62 6.51
CA ARG A 129 3.20 -5.91 5.31
C ARG A 129 2.24 -4.77 5.03
N PHE A 130 2.17 -4.36 3.78
CA PHE A 130 1.28 -3.31 3.31
C PHE A 130 0.34 -3.86 2.25
N GLY A 131 -0.88 -3.35 2.21
CA GLY A 131 -1.84 -3.79 1.19
C GLY A 131 -2.55 -5.11 1.50
N ASP A 132 -2.44 -5.67 2.72
CA ASP A 132 -3.21 -6.87 3.16
C ASP A 132 -4.72 -6.74 2.86
N ARG A 133 -5.26 -5.52 2.92
CA ARG A 133 -6.68 -5.25 2.60
C ARG A 133 -7.00 -5.37 1.10
N MET A 134 -6.02 -5.26 0.20
CA MET A 134 -6.23 -5.32 -1.26
C MET A 134 -6.63 -6.72 -1.74
N GLU A 135 -6.29 -7.77 -0.98
CA GLU A 135 -6.76 -9.13 -1.24
C GLU A 135 -8.26 -9.28 -0.96
N LEU A 136 -8.81 -8.42 -0.10
CA LEU A 136 -10.22 -8.42 0.31
C LEU A 136 -11.09 -7.49 -0.55
N LEU A 137 -10.48 -6.63 -1.36
CA LEU A 137 -11.20 -5.75 -2.27
C LEU A 137 -11.58 -6.49 -3.55
N ALA A 138 -12.82 -6.28 -3.99
CA ALA A 138 -13.32 -6.74 -5.29
C ALA A 138 -14.16 -5.63 -5.92
N CYS A 139 -14.15 -5.56 -7.25
CA CYS A 139 -15.00 -4.62 -7.96
C CYS A 139 -16.45 -5.10 -7.92
N GLN A 140 -17.36 -4.21 -7.55
CA GLN A 140 -18.79 -4.50 -7.65
C GLN A 140 -19.22 -4.41 -9.11
N SER A 141 -19.90 -5.43 -9.63
CA SER A 141 -20.60 -5.32 -10.90
C SER A 141 -21.77 -4.34 -10.75
N ARG A 142 -21.86 -3.35 -11.67
CA ARG A 142 -22.99 -2.40 -11.72
C ARG A 142 -24.32 -3.15 -11.68
N GLN A 143 -25.13 -2.96 -10.65
CA GLN A 143 -26.58 -3.14 -10.77
C GLN A 143 -27.15 -1.95 -11.53
N SER A 144 -27.92 -2.24 -12.58
CA SER A 144 -28.52 -1.27 -13.50
C SER A 144 -29.44 -0.28 -12.76
N GLY A 145 -29.02 0.99 -12.64
CA GLY A 145 -29.94 2.09 -12.31
C GLY A 145 -29.31 3.28 -11.57
N GLY A 146 -28.81 4.25 -12.34
CA GLY A 146 -28.72 5.66 -11.90
C GLY A 146 -27.41 6.09 -11.21
N VAL A 147 -26.71 7.02 -11.87
CA VAL A 147 -25.52 7.82 -11.44
C VAL A 147 -24.39 7.07 -10.75
N ALA A 148 -23.30 6.91 -11.50
CA ALA A 148 -22.11 6.18 -11.11
C ALA A 148 -21.26 6.98 -10.11
N HIS A 149 -21.37 6.65 -8.84
CA HIS A 149 -20.27 6.74 -7.89
C HIS A 149 -19.84 5.31 -7.56
N MET A 150 -18.59 4.98 -7.89
CA MET A 150 -18.04 3.64 -7.74
C MET A 150 -17.10 3.67 -6.53
N GLU A 151 -17.62 3.32 -5.36
CA GLU A 151 -16.80 3.14 -4.16
C GLU A 151 -16.40 1.66 -3.99
N PRO A 152 -15.20 1.38 -3.49
CA PRO A 152 -14.80 0.02 -3.12
C PRO A 152 -15.73 -0.51 -2.03
N SER A 153 -16.28 -1.71 -2.20
CA SER A 153 -16.89 -2.45 -1.09
C SER A 153 -15.93 -3.48 -0.56
N LEU A 154 -15.85 -3.56 0.77
CA LEU A 154 -15.23 -4.68 1.46
C LEU A 154 -16.07 -5.93 1.19
N HIS A 155 -15.46 -6.96 0.61
CA HIS A 155 -16.04 -8.30 0.64
C HIS A 155 -15.92 -8.78 2.08
N THR A 156 -17.04 -8.90 2.82
CA THR A 156 -17.02 -9.36 4.22
C THR A 156 -16.48 -10.79 4.31
N PRO A 157 -15.27 -11.06 4.83
CA PRO A 157 -14.86 -12.41 5.19
C PRO A 157 -15.28 -12.58 6.66
N GLY A 158 -16.58 -12.66 6.87
CA GLY A 158 -17.18 -12.77 8.20
C GLY A 158 -17.14 -14.23 8.66
N GLY A 159 -16.02 -14.66 9.26
CA GLY A 159 -15.95 -15.96 9.92
C GLY A 159 -14.69 -16.18 10.72
N GLU A 160 -13.53 -15.87 10.15
CA GLU A 160 -12.24 -16.27 10.74
C GLU A 160 -11.81 -15.33 11.88
N TRP A 161 -12.00 -14.02 11.74
CA TRP A 161 -11.74 -13.05 12.81
C TRP A 161 -12.68 -13.20 14.01
N LEU A 162 -13.93 -13.57 13.77
CA LEU A 162 -14.88 -13.85 14.84
C LEU A 162 -14.52 -15.14 15.58
N MET A 163 -14.02 -16.16 14.88
CA MET A 163 -13.51 -17.39 15.50
C MET A 163 -12.23 -17.15 16.30
N LEU A 164 -11.30 -16.32 15.80
CA LEU A 164 -10.09 -15.97 16.55
C LEU A 164 -10.43 -15.16 17.80
N GLN A 165 -11.35 -14.20 17.70
CA GLN A 165 -11.79 -13.42 18.86
C GLN A 165 -12.50 -14.30 19.91
N ARG A 166 -13.38 -15.22 19.46
CA ARG A 166 -14.05 -16.20 20.34
C ARG A 166 -13.03 -17.12 21.02
N PHE A 167 -12.03 -17.60 20.29
CA PHE A 167 -10.98 -18.46 20.83
C PHE A 167 -10.11 -17.72 21.88
N MET A 168 -9.78 -16.46 21.64
CA MET A 168 -9.04 -15.62 22.60
C MET A 168 -9.88 -15.31 23.85
N GLU A 169 -11.18 -15.11 23.71
CA GLU A 169 -12.12 -14.91 24.83
C GLU A 169 -12.30 -16.21 25.65
N ASP A 170 -12.37 -17.37 24.99
CA ASP A 170 -12.45 -18.68 25.64
C ASP A 170 -11.15 -18.99 26.41
N LEU A 171 -9.96 -18.70 25.84
CA LEU A 171 -8.68 -18.84 26.54
C LEU A 171 -8.59 -17.94 27.78
N ALA A 172 -9.05 -16.68 27.67
CA ALA A 172 -9.06 -15.73 28.78
C ALA A 172 -10.02 -16.17 29.90
N THR A 173 -11.16 -16.78 29.55
CA THR A 173 -12.09 -17.32 30.54
C THR A 173 -11.63 -18.64 31.15
N GLU A 174 -10.92 -19.50 30.42
CA GLU A 174 -10.27 -20.69 30.97
C GLU A 174 -9.13 -20.35 31.93
N GLU A 175 -8.30 -19.34 31.61
CA GLU A 175 -7.28 -18.84 32.54
C GLU A 175 -7.90 -18.24 33.80
N ALA A 176 -8.98 -17.48 33.68
CA ALA A 176 -9.70 -16.91 34.82
C ALA A 176 -10.40 -17.98 35.69
N ARG A 177 -10.63 -19.19 35.16
CA ARG A 177 -11.27 -20.30 35.88
C ARG A 177 -10.26 -21.19 36.62
N LYS A 178 -8.94 -20.99 36.47
CA LYS A 178 -7.93 -21.68 37.29
C LYS A 178 -7.95 -21.13 38.73
N PRO A 179 -8.33 -21.94 39.74
CA PRO A 179 -8.27 -21.48 41.12
C PRO A 179 -6.83 -21.63 41.62
N GLY A 180 -6.10 -20.52 41.76
CA GLY A 180 -4.81 -20.54 42.46
C GLY A 180 -3.78 -19.49 42.05
N ALA A 181 -4.10 -18.20 42.15
CA ALA A 181 -3.06 -17.16 42.25
C ALA A 181 -3.50 -16.07 43.23
N ALA A 182 -2.70 -15.89 44.28
CA ALA A 182 -3.02 -15.22 45.53
C ALA A 182 -3.13 -13.69 45.43
N ARG A 183 -3.99 -13.09 46.28
CA ARG A 183 -4.06 -11.64 46.57
C ARG A 183 -2.77 -11.17 47.28
N PRO A 184 -2.20 -10.00 46.96
CA PRO A 184 -1.21 -9.37 47.81
C PRO A 184 -1.87 -8.64 48.98
N ALA A 185 -1.26 -8.75 50.16
CA ALA A 185 -1.67 -8.11 51.40
C ALA A 185 -1.31 -6.62 51.42
N ALA A 186 -2.22 -5.81 51.93
CA ALA A 186 -2.00 -4.39 52.21
C ALA A 186 -1.18 -4.22 53.51
N ARG A 187 -0.29 -3.23 53.53
CA ARG A 187 0.25 -2.59 54.74
C ARG A 187 -0.16 -1.13 54.72
#